data_AF-A0A661Q343-F1
#
_entry.id   AF-A0A661Q343-F1
#
_cell.length_a   1.000
_cell.length_b   1.000
_cell.length_c   1.000
_cell.angle_alpha   90.00
_cell.angle_beta   90.00
_cell.angle_gamma   90.00
#
_symmetry.space_group_name_H-M   'P 1'
#
loop_
_entity.id
_entity.type
_entity.pdbx_description
1 polymer ?
#
loop_
_entity_poly.entity_id
_entity_poly.type
_entity_poly.pdbx_seq_one_letter_code
_entity_poly.pdbx_strand_id
1 'polypeptide(L)'
;MNNLLQLVEAFIFASDSPISLDRLSSLIEQPKSQIRPILKQLQQQYETMERGFYLAEVAGGYQFRTVVELAPWLRKLSKDRSPRFSRAALETL
;
A
#
# COMPACT_ATOMS: atom_id res chain seq x y z
N MET A 1 -21.70 -10.34 -4.74
CA MET A 1 -20.75 -11.41 -4.34
C MET A 1 -19.37 -10.77 -4.28
N ASN A 2 -18.90 -10.33 -3.11
CA ASN A 2 -17.61 -9.67 -3.02
C ASN A 2 -16.51 -10.71 -3.24
N ASN A 3 -15.67 -10.52 -4.27
CA ASN A 3 -14.53 -11.38 -4.49
C ASN A 3 -13.48 -11.06 -3.41
N LEU A 4 -13.08 -12.07 -2.63
CA LEU A 4 -12.14 -11.90 -1.52
C LEU A 4 -10.81 -11.27 -1.99
N LEU A 5 -10.40 -11.53 -3.23
CA LEU A 5 -9.24 -10.90 -3.85
C LEU A 5 -9.38 -9.38 -3.97
N GLN A 6 -10.51 -8.90 -4.50
CA GLN A 6 -10.79 -7.47 -4.64
C GLN A 6 -10.88 -6.78 -3.27
N LEU A 7 -11.39 -7.48 -2.26
CA LEU A 7 -11.47 -7.01 -0.89
C LEU A 7 -10.07 -6.77 -0.29
N VAL A 8 -9.19 -7.78 -0.37
CA VAL A 8 -7.81 -7.67 0.13
C VAL A 8 -7.06 -6.56 -0.62
N GLU A 9 -7.20 -6.50 -1.94
CA GLU A 9 -6.60 -5.46 -2.77
C GLU A 9 -7.05 -4.06 -2.36
N ALA A 10 -8.36 -3.85 -2.20
CA ALA A 10 -8.92 -2.56 -1.82
C ALA A 10 -8.42 -2.10 -0.44
N PHE A 11 -8.34 -3.00 0.54
CA PHE A 11 -7.84 -2.68 1.87
C PHE A 11 -6.36 -2.27 1.86
N ILE A 12 -5.52 -2.94 1.07
CA ILE A 12 -4.10 -2.58 0.95
C ILE A 12 -3.94 -1.25 0.21
N PHE A 13 -4.74 -1.04 -0.85
CA PHE A 13 -4.72 0.20 -1.63
C PHE A 13 -5.15 1.43 -0.82
N ALA A 14 -6.18 1.28 0.00
CA ALA A 14 -6.70 2.37 0.83
C ALA A 14 -5.85 2.63 2.10
N SER A 15 -4.86 1.79 2.40
CA SER A 15 -4.04 1.93 3.60
C SER A 15 -2.87 2.90 3.40
N ASP A 16 -2.74 3.90 4.27
CA ASP A 16 -1.62 4.85 4.28
C ASP A 16 -0.29 4.21 4.75
N SER A 17 -0.36 3.07 5.41
CA SER A 17 0.79 2.33 5.96
C SER A 17 0.74 0.85 5.60
N PRO A 18 1.87 0.11 5.69
CA PRO A 18 1.86 -1.34 5.52
C PRO A 18 0.82 -2.02 6.42
N ILE A 19 -0.04 -2.85 5.84
CA ILE A 19 -1.09 -3.55 6.58
C ILE A 19 -0.68 -5.02 6.82
N SER A 20 -0.69 -5.45 8.08
CA SER A 20 -0.31 -6.82 8.43
C SER A 20 -1.39 -7.83 8.06
N LEU A 21 -0.99 -9.10 7.90
CA LEU A 21 -1.91 -10.22 7.69
C LEU A 21 -2.93 -10.35 8.83
N ASP A 22 -2.50 -10.12 10.07
CA ASP A 22 -3.37 -10.04 11.24
C ASP A 22 -4.44 -8.97 11.09
N ARG A 23 -4.05 -7.75 10.70
CA ARG A 23 -4.99 -6.65 10.54
C ARG A 23 -5.98 -6.89 9.41
N LEU A 24 -5.51 -7.42 8.27
CA LEU A 24 -6.38 -7.82 7.16
C LEU A 24 -7.38 -8.89 7.59
N SER A 25 -6.93 -9.91 8.34
CA SER A 25 -7.80 -10.97 8.88
C SER A 25 -8.90 -10.42 9.78
N SER A 26 -8.57 -9.47 10.66
CA SER A 26 -9.57 -8.83 11.52
C SER A 26 -10.55 -7.94 10.75
N LEU A 27 -10.10 -7.18 9.75
CA LEU A 27 -10.95 -6.25 9.01
C LEU A 27 -11.87 -6.92 7.99
N ILE A 28 -11.39 -8.00 7.36
CA ILE A 28 -12.11 -8.75 6.33
C ILE A 28 -12.95 -9.88 6.97
N GLU A 29 -12.77 -10.13 8.27
CA GLU A 29 -13.43 -11.20 9.02
C GLU A 29 -13.21 -12.58 8.40
N GLN A 30 -12.01 -12.80 7.86
CA GLN A 30 -11.61 -14.04 7.20
C GLN A 30 -10.34 -14.60 7.84
N PRO A 31 -10.18 -15.94 7.90
CA PRO A 31 -9.00 -16.54 8.50
C PRO A 31 -7.75 -16.22 7.67
N LYS A 32 -6.62 -16.05 8.35
CA LYS A 32 -5.31 -15.82 7.71
C LYS A 32 -4.97 -16.86 6.64
N SER A 33 -5.42 -18.10 6.80
CA SER A 33 -5.24 -19.19 5.84
C SER A 33 -5.90 -18.94 4.49
N GLN A 34 -6.98 -18.15 4.43
CA GLN A 34 -7.63 -17.73 3.18
C GLN A 34 -7.02 -16.46 2.59
N ILE A 35 -6.54 -15.53 3.42
CA ILE A 35 -5.98 -14.25 2.96
C ILE A 35 -4.55 -14.44 2.43
N ARG A 36 -3.74 -15.29 3.07
CA ARG A 36 -2.34 -15.52 2.69
C ARG A 36 -2.15 -15.98 1.24
N PRO A 37 -2.92 -16.94 0.69
CA PRO A 37 -2.80 -17.31 -0.73
C PRO A 37 -3.21 -16.16 -1.66
N ILE A 38 -4.18 -15.33 -1.26
CA ILE A 38 -4.62 -14.17 -2.04
C ILE A 38 -3.53 -13.11 -2.12
N LEU A 39 -2.85 -12.83 -1.01
CA LEU A 39 -1.71 -11.90 -1.00
C LEU A 39 -0.60 -12.37 -1.96
N LYS A 40 -0.26 -13.66 -1.94
CA LYS A 40 0.72 -14.24 -2.87
C LYS A 40 0.25 -14.12 -4.32
N GLN A 41 -1.02 -14.41 -4.58
CA GLN A 41 -1.61 -14.27 -5.92
C GLN A 41 -1.53 -12.81 -6.40
N LEU A 42 -1.87 -11.84 -5.56
CA LEU A 42 -1.78 -10.42 -5.89
C LEU A 42 -0.33 -10.02 -6.17
N GLN A 43 0.62 -10.41 -5.33
CA GLN A 43 2.05 -10.15 -5.58
C GLN A 43 2.48 -10.65 -6.96
N GLN A 44 2.18 -11.90 -7.29
CA GLN A 44 2.55 -12.49 -8.58
C GLN A 44 1.82 -11.81 -9.76
N GLN A 45 0.56 -11.42 -9.60
CA GLN A 45 -0.17 -10.69 -10.63
C GLN A 45 0.45 -9.32 -10.89
N TYR A 46 0.79 -8.58 -9.84
CA TYR A 46 1.40 -7.26 -9.98
C TYR A 46 2.83 -7.30 -10.51
N GLU A 47 3.59 -8.35 -10.19
CA GLU A 47 4.93 -8.57 -10.75
C GLU A 47 4.89 -8.89 -12.26
N THR A 48 3.90 -9.63 -12.74
CA THR A 48 3.81 -10.05 -14.14
C THR A 48 3.19 -9.00 -15.07
N MET A 49 2.46 -8.02 -14.54
CA MET A 49 1.74 -7.02 -15.34
C MET A 49 2.59 -5.80 -15.78
N GLU A 50 3.91 -5.80 -15.51
CA GLU A 50 4.85 -4.70 -15.85
C GLU A 50 4.29 -3.29 -15.48
N ARG A 51 3.63 -3.19 -14.32
CA ARG A 51 3.01 -1.94 -13.87
C ARG A 51 4.00 -1.01 -13.18
N GLY A 52 3.70 0.29 -13.18
CA GLY A 52 4.48 1.30 -12.46
C GLY A 52 4.43 1.18 -10.93
N PHE A 53 3.70 0.21 -10.40
CA PHE A 53 3.63 -0.10 -8.97
C PHE A 53 3.46 -1.62 -8.77
N TYR A 54 3.89 -2.09 -7.61
CA TYR A 54 3.88 -3.49 -7.21
C TYR A 54 3.48 -3.64 -5.75
N LEU A 55 3.02 -4.83 -5.37
CA LEU A 55 2.69 -5.16 -3.99
C LEU A 55 3.95 -5.62 -3.25
N ALA A 56 4.42 -4.84 -2.28
CA ALA A 56 5.62 -5.13 -1.50
C ALA A 56 5.27 -5.64 -0.10
N GLU A 57 6.05 -6.60 0.40
CA GLU A 57 6.05 -6.97 1.82
C GLU A 57 7.13 -6.17 2.56
N VAL A 58 6.74 -5.41 3.58
CA VAL A 58 7.60 -4.50 4.33
C VAL A 58 7.30 -4.65 5.82
N ALA A 59 8.33 -5.01 6.61
CA ALA A 59 8.23 -5.17 8.06
C ALA A 59 7.06 -6.09 8.52
N GLY A 60 6.75 -7.14 7.74
CA GLY A 60 5.65 -8.07 8.03
C GLY A 60 4.25 -7.55 7.67
N GLY A 61 4.16 -6.43 6.95
CA GLY A 61 2.93 -5.91 6.35
C GLY A 61 3.03 -5.80 4.84
N TYR A 62 1.89 -5.56 4.19
CA TYR A 62 1.76 -5.45 2.73
C TYR A 62 1.39 -4.02 2.35
N GLN A 63 2.02 -3.47 1.31
CA GLN A 63 1.73 -2.14 0.80
C GLN A 63 2.04 -2.05 -0.70
N PHE A 64 1.24 -1.28 -1.44
CA PHE A 64 1.61 -0.90 -2.80
C PHE A 64 2.76 0.10 -2.80
N ARG A 65 3.76 -0.14 -3.65
CA ARG A 65 4.91 0.75 -3.86
C ARG A 65 5.14 0.97 -5.35
N THR A 66 5.64 2.15 -5.70
CA THR A 66 6.01 2.47 -7.07
C THR A 66 7.35 1.84 -7.43
N VAL A 67 7.53 1.45 -8.69
CA VAL A 67 8.82 0.94 -9.18
C VAL A 67 9.92 2.00 -9.08
N VAL A 68 11.13 1.54 -8.73
CA VAL A 68 12.28 2.42 -8.48
C VAL A 68 12.71 3.20 -9.72
N GLU A 69 12.55 2.62 -10.91
CA GLU A 69 12.90 3.23 -12.20
C GLU A 69 12.11 4.51 -12.49
N LEU A 70 10.88 4.58 -11.98
CA LEU A 70 10.01 5.76 -12.13
C LEU A 70 10.28 6.85 -11.07
N ALA A 71 11.17 6.60 -10.09
CA ALA A 71 11.48 7.55 -9.03
C ALA A 71 11.90 8.95 -9.52
N PRO A 72 12.73 9.13 -10.57
CA PRO A 72 13.09 10.45 -11.09
C PRO A 72 11.87 11.27 -11.55
N TRP A 73 10.86 10.61 -12.10
CA TRP A 73 9.62 11.22 -12.55
C TRP A 73 8.70 11.55 -11.37
N LEU A 74 8.53 10.61 -10.43
CA LEU A 74 7.67 10.78 -9.26
C LEU A 74 8.17 11.88 -8.30
N ARG A 75 9.48 12.14 -8.25
CA ARG A 75 10.04 13.27 -7.48
C ARG A 75 9.48 14.63 -7.87
N LYS A 76 8.99 14.79 -9.10
CA LYS A 76 8.32 16.03 -9.56
C LYS A 76 7.01 16.27 -8.80
N LEU A 77 6.29 15.21 -8.43
CA LEU A 77 5.05 15.30 -7.63
C LEU A 77 5.33 15.82 -6.21
N SER A 78 6.46 15.43 -5.63
CA SER A 78 6.85 15.86 -4.27
C SER A 78 7.34 17.31 -4.22
N LYS A 79 7.86 17.86 -5.32
CA LYS A 79 8.30 19.27 -5.38
C LYS A 79 7.15 20.27 -5.23
N ASP A 80 5.91 19.86 -5.50
CA ASP A 80 4.74 20.73 -5.41
C ASP A 80 4.10 20.75 -4.01
N ARG A 81 4.56 19.86 -3.11
CA ARG A 81 4.22 19.98 -1.69
C ARG A 81 5.17 20.98 -1.06
N SER A 82 4.78 22.26 -1.10
CA SER A 82 5.25 23.26 -0.13
C SER A 82 5.34 22.59 1.24
N PRO A 83 6.46 22.73 1.99
CA PRO A 83 6.61 22.08 3.28
C PRO A 83 5.38 22.43 4.11
N ARG A 84 4.61 21.40 4.51
CA ARG A 84 3.57 21.60 5.52
C ARG A 84 4.33 22.05 6.75
N PHE A 85 4.39 23.36 6.97
CA PHE A 85 4.80 23.93 8.24
C PHE A 85 4.06 23.14 9.30
N SER A 86 4.81 22.36 10.08
CA SER A 86 4.24 21.72 11.25
C SER A 86 3.66 22.83 12.13
N ARG A 87 2.61 22.49 12.87
CA ARG A 87 1.84 23.43 13.71
C ARG A 87 2.71 24.21 14.73
N ALA A 88 3.96 23.80 14.93
CA ALA A 88 4.96 24.49 15.74
C ALA A 88 5.46 25.83 15.15
N ALA A 89 5.27 26.11 13.86
CA ALA A 89 5.69 27.37 13.25
C ALA A 89 4.66 28.52 13.41
N LEU A 90 3.48 28.24 13.96
CA LEU A 90 2.41 29.23 14.17
C LEU A 90 2.42 29.86 15.58
N GLU A 91 3.28 29.40 16.48
CA GLU A 91 3.36 29.92 17.86
C GLU A 91 4.41 31.05 18.02
N THR A 92 4.97 31.58 16.93
CA THR A 92 5.96 32.67 16.98
C THR A 92 5.58 33.80 16.02
N LEU A 93 4.37 34.35 16.21
CA LEU A 93 3.99 35.68 15.75
C LEU A 93 3.68 36.56 16.96
#